data_AF-A0A4S8LRH7-F1
#
_entry.id   AF-A0A4S8LRH7-F1
#
_cell.length_a   1.000
_cell.length_b   1.000
_cell.length_c   1.000
_cell.angle_alpha   90.00
_cell.angle_beta   90.00
_cell.angle_gamma   90.00
#
_symmetry.space_group_name_H-M   'P 1'
#
loop_
_entity.id
_entity.type
_entity.pdbx_description
1 polymer ?
#
loop_
_entity_poly.entity_id
_entity_poly.type
_entity_poly.pdbx_seq_one_letter_code
_entity_poly.pdbx_strand_id
1 'polypeptide(L)' 'LQRTFLELHALLDYCEVFKPQMEGRATPASQRAPLLGVFVSDYSQASQLFRAGIPFWFIHPVQSLPQVSVAELAPFV' A
#
# COMPACT_ATOMS: atom_id res chain seq x y z
N LEU A 1 26.68 -2.56 -11.17
CA LEU A 1 26.89 -1.40 -10.28
C LEU A 1 25.59 -0.61 -10.05
N GLN A 2 24.96 -0.04 -11.09
CA GLN A 2 23.74 0.78 -10.96
C GLN A 2 22.60 0.11 -10.15
N ARG A 3 22.24 -1.14 -10.48
CA ARG A 3 21.19 -1.88 -9.78
C ARG A 3 21.45 -1.97 -8.27
N THR A 4 22.66 -2.34 -7.87
CA THR A 4 23.05 -2.46 -6.46
C THR A 4 22.94 -1.12 -5.72
N PHE A 5 23.34 -0.02 -6.37
CA PHE A 5 23.17 1.32 -5.78
C PHE A 5 21.69 1.69 -5.58
N LEU A 6 20.83 1.37 -6.55
CA LEU A 6 19.39 1.61 -6.43
C LEU A 6 18.75 0.75 -5.32
N GLU A 7 19.16 -0.52 -5.20
CA GLU A 7 18.68 -1.41 -4.13
C GLU A 7 19.11 -0.92 -2.75
N LEU A 8 20.37 -0.48 -2.60
CA LEU A 8 20.86 0.11 -1.36
C LEU A 8 20.14 1.41 -1.00
N HIS A 9 19.92 2.28 -1.98
CA HIS A 9 19.18 3.53 -1.78
C HIS A 9 17.74 3.26 -1.35
N ALA A 10 17.05 2.34 -2.03
CA ALA A 10 15.69 1.93 -1.65
C ALA A 10 15.64 1.31 -0.25
N LEU A 11 16.66 0.53 0.14
CA LEU A 11 16.74 -0.04 1.49
C LEU A 11 16.94 1.06 2.55
N LEU A 12 17.74 2.08 2.24
CA LEU A 12 17.93 3.23 3.13
C LEU A 12 16.60 3.98 3.34
N ASP A 13 15.91 4.32 2.24
CA ASP A 13 14.60 4.98 2.29
C ASP A 13 13.57 4.14 3.06
N TYR A 14 13.59 2.83 2.87
CA TYR A 14 12.76 1.91 3.64
C TYR A 14 13.05 1.97 5.13
N CYS A 15 14.32 1.94 5.53
CA CYS A 15 14.71 1.94 6.94
C CYS A 15 14.43 3.28 7.64
N GLU A 16 14.70 4.39 6.95
CA GLU A 16 14.69 5.73 7.55
C GLU A 16 13.32 6.43 7.44
N VAL A 17 12.56 6.17 6.37
CA VAL A 17 11.29 6.87 6.09
C VAL A 17 10.11 5.93 6.26
N PHE A 18 10.06 4.88 5.43
CA PHE A 18 8.82 4.11 5.30
C PHE A 18 8.55 3.21 6.52
N LYS A 19 9.55 2.46 6.98
CA LYS A 19 9.37 1.52 8.09
C LYS A 19 8.92 2.21 9.40
N PRO A 20 9.51 3.35 9.82
CA PRO A 20 9.02 4.08 10.99
C PRO A 20 7.57 4.55 10.84
N GLN A 21 7.15 4.98 9.65
CA GLN A 21 5.76 5.39 9.37
C GLN A 21 4.79 4.21 9.40
N MET A 22 5.18 3.09 8.76
CA MET A 22 4.42 1.84 8.76
C MET A 22 4.16 1.34 10.20
N GLU A 23 5.20 1.37 11.04
CA GLU A 23 5.16 0.93 12.44
C GLU A 23 4.51 1.95 13.39
N GLY A 24 4.12 3.14 12.89
CA GLY A 24 3.54 4.21 13.71
C GLY A 24 4.53 4.85 14.68
N ARG A 25 5.83 4.68 14.45
CA ARG A 25 6.93 5.29 15.23
C ARG A 25 7.25 6.71 14.75
N ALA A 26 6.80 7.08 13.55
CA ALA A 26 6.90 8.40 12.96
C ALA A 26 5.52 8.93 12.53
N THR A 27 5.43 10.23 12.28
CA THR A 27 4.22 10.86 11.74
C THR A 27 3.83 10.22 10.41
N PRO A 28 2.56 9.85 10.20
CA PRO A 28 2.10 9.30 8.92
C PRO A 28 2.40 10.22 7.75
N ALA A 29 2.58 9.64 6.56
CA ALA A 29 2.84 10.38 5.35
C ALA A 29 1.67 11.32 5.01
N SER A 30 1.99 12.58 4.76
CA SER A 30 1.01 13.59 4.31
C SER A 30 0.73 13.51 2.81
N GLN A 31 1.67 12.94 2.04
CA GLN A 31 1.60 12.85 0.58
C GLN A 31 1.91 11.43 0.10
N ARG A 32 1.41 11.13 -1.09
CA ARG A 32 1.67 9.86 -1.78
C ARG A 32 3.14 9.81 -2.23
N ALA A 33 3.83 8.73 -1.90
CA ALA A 33 5.19 8.49 -2.36
C ALA A 33 5.24 8.26 -3.88
N PRO A 34 6.28 8.73 -4.60
CA PRO A 34 6.43 8.57 -6.04
C PRO A 34 6.91 7.16 -6.42
N LEU A 35 6.19 6.14 -5.94
CA LEU A 35 6.46 4.73 -6.15
C LEU A 35 5.37 4.11 -7.04
N LEU A 36 5.72 3.03 -7.74
CA LEU A 36 4.75 2.24 -8.49
C LEU A 36 3.66 1.66 -7.57
N GLY A 37 4.02 1.28 -6.34
CA GLY A 37 3.11 0.67 -5.38
C GLY A 37 3.11 -0.85 -5.45
N VAL A 38 2.18 -1.47 -4.71
CA VAL A 38 2.13 -2.93 -4.54
C VAL A 38 0.70 -3.46 -4.43
N PHE A 39 0.48 -4.68 -4.91
CA PHE A 39 -0.77 -5.40 -4.69
C PHE A 39 -0.73 -6.14 -3.35
N VAL A 40 -1.76 -5.96 -2.54
CA VAL A 40 -1.85 -6.59 -1.21
C VAL A 40 -3.22 -7.23 -1.02
N SER A 41 -3.26 -8.33 -0.28
CA SER A 41 -4.52 -9.01 0.12
C SER A 41 -4.69 -9.05 1.64
N ASP A 42 -3.72 -8.52 2.38
CA ASP A 42 -3.72 -8.47 3.84
C ASP A 42 -3.96 -7.04 4.34
N TYR A 43 -4.95 -6.88 5.23
CA TYR A 43 -5.34 -5.57 5.75
C TYR A 43 -4.26 -4.93 6.62
N SER A 44 -3.45 -5.72 7.32
CA SER A 44 -2.34 -5.19 8.12
C SER A 44 -1.29 -4.57 7.21
N GLN A 45 -0.90 -5.25 6.13
CA GLN A 45 0.00 -4.68 5.12
C GLN A 45 -0.60 -3.44 4.45
N ALA A 46 -1.88 -3.48 4.07
CA ALA A 46 -2.58 -2.32 3.49
C ALA A 46 -2.57 -1.11 4.43
N SER A 47 -2.84 -1.31 5.72
CA SER A 47 -2.80 -0.23 6.71
C SER A 47 -1.39 0.34 6.88
N GLN A 48 -0.35 -0.50 6.85
CA GLN A 48 1.03 -0.05 6.95
C GLN A 48 1.42 0.79 5.73
N LEU A 49 1.10 0.32 4.53
CA LEU A 49 1.37 1.04 3.27
C LEU A 49 0.63 2.37 3.21
N PHE A 50 -0.64 2.39 3.68
CA PHE A 50 -1.42 3.62 3.81
C PHE A 50 -0.74 4.65 4.71
N ARG A 51 -0.28 4.25 5.90
CA ARG A 51 0.44 5.14 6.83
C ARG A 51 1.73 5.68 6.25
N ALA A 52 2.41 4.90 5.42
CA ALA A 52 3.64 5.28 4.74
C ALA A 52 3.42 6.06 3.43
N GLY A 53 2.16 6.32 3.06
CA GLY A 53 1.83 7.01 1.81
C GLY A 53 2.21 6.21 0.56
N ILE A 54 2.47 4.91 0.70
CA ILE A 54 2.85 4.04 -0.41
C ILE A 54 1.57 3.61 -1.14
N PRO A 55 1.50 3.74 -2.48
CA PRO A 55 0.33 3.32 -3.23
C PRO A 55 0.14 1.81 -3.13
N PHE A 56 -1.10 1.36 -2.96
CA PHE A 56 -1.42 -0.06 -2.95
C PHE A 56 -2.78 -0.34 -3.58
N TRP A 57 -2.94 -1.56 -4.08
CA TRP A 57 -4.19 -2.09 -4.60
C TRP A 57 -4.59 -3.31 -3.79
N PHE A 58 -5.73 -3.21 -3.12
CA PHE A 58 -6.23 -4.30 -2.30
C PHE A 58 -6.93 -5.35 -3.17
N ILE A 59 -6.44 -6.59 -3.14
CA ILE A 59 -7.00 -7.72 -3.85
C ILE A 59 -7.97 -8.45 -2.92
N HIS A 60 -9.25 -8.39 -3.29
CA HIS A 60 -10.30 -9.13 -2.60
C HIS A 60 -10.39 -10.59 -3.10
N PRO A 61 -10.57 -11.58 -2.21
CA PRO A 61 -10.88 -12.94 -2.61
C PRO A 61 -12.18 -13.00 -3.43
N VAL A 62 -12.26 -13.90 -4.41
CA VAL A 62 -13.46 -14.07 -5.27
C VAL A 62 -14.71 -14.32 -4.44
N GLN A 63 -14.59 -15.02 -3.30
CA GLN A 63 -15.70 -15.32 -2.40
C GLN A 63 -16.28 -14.07 -1.72
N SER A 64 -15.50 -12.97 -1.65
CA SER A 64 -15.94 -11.70 -1.07
C SER A 64 -16.58 -10.76 -2.09
N LEU A 65 -16.59 -11.11 -3.38
CA LEU A 65 -17.23 -10.30 -4.43
C LEU A 65 -18.70 -9.97 -4.16
N PRO A 66 -19.56 -10.85 -3.60
CA PRO A 66 -20.94 -10.48 -3.30
C PRO A 66 -21.06 -9.28 -2.35
N GLN A 67 -20.11 -9.12 -1.43
CA GLN A 67 -20.13 -8.05 -0.43
C GLN A 67 -19.45 -6.75 -0.91
N VAL A 68 -18.65 -6.84 -1.98
CA VAL A 68 -17.83 -5.73 -2.52
C VAL A 68 -18.35 -5.24 -3.89
N SER A 69 -19.24 -5.99 -4.51
CA SER A 69 -19.83 -5.68 -5.81
C SER A 69 -20.70 -4.43 -5.75
N VAL A 70 -20.28 -3.38 -6.48
CA VAL A 70 -21.07 -2.17 -6.70
C VAL A 70 -22.34 -2.45 -7.53
N ALA A 71 -22.44 -3.62 -8.18
CA ALA A 71 -23.61 -3.98 -8.98
C ALA A 71 -24.90 -4.16 -8.15
N GLU A 72 -24.81 -4.35 -6.83
CA GLU A 72 -26.00 -4.35 -5.95
C GLU A 72 -26.48 -2.94 -5.58
N LEU A 73 -25.68 -1.89 -5.81
CA LEU A 73 -26.04 -0.49 -5.52
C LEU A 73 -26.73 0.22 -6.69
N ALA A 74 -26.79 -0.40 -7.86
CA ALA A 74 -27.61 0.07 -8.98
C ALA A 74 -28.86 -0.79 -9.07
N PRO A 75 -30.08 -0.25 -8.86
CA PRO A 75 -31.28 -0.96 -9.24
C PRO A 75 -31.21 -1.16 -10.76
N PHE A 76 -31.13 -2.41 -11.19
CA PHE A 76 -31.34 -2.75 -12.59
C PHE A 76 -32.78 -2.31 -12.94
N VAL A 77 -32.87 -1.28 -13.80
CA VAL A 77 -34.12 -0.89 -14.46
C VAL A 77 -34.50 -1.98 -15.46
#